data_AF-A0A7S7UJJ0-F1
#
_entry.id   AF-A0A7S7UJJ0-F1
#
_cell.length_a   1.000
_cell.length_b   1.000
_cell.length_c   1.000
_cell.angle_alpha   90.00
_cell.angle_beta   90.00
_cell.angle_gamma   90.00
#
_symmetry.space_group_name_H-M   'P 1'
#
loop_
_entity.id
_entity.type
_entity.pdbx_description
1 polymer ?
#
loop_
_entity_poly.entity_id
_entity_poly.type
_entity_poly.pdbx_seq_one_letter_code
_entity_poly.pdbx_strand_id
1 'polypeptide(L)'
;MNAHESTPTLREDLAGFVGDIERLETVVATWDETQRGVVSAYKIAIEALNAEAFRRLIRALKADPAALAAMKSAASDELVYAVLRRYNLLRAALNERVEQALESVRPMLKSHGGDVELVSVRPPAVEVRFKGACDGCPASALTFHAGVKKALQDVCPEITDVIQVKGLAAASEGGVRFISPFALNAEGQWIPAGAWADFPEGLVRAMELGGRKIILSRSGESISCFENACAHLGLPIHDGEVQGGIITCPYHGFRYDLASGECLTAPEVQLQPHAVRIIGTRVEVRITA
;
A
#
# COMPACT_ATOMS: atom_id res chain seq x y z
N MET A 1 13.97 26.62 -34.17
CA MET A 1 14.47 25.94 -32.96
C MET A 1 15.67 26.72 -32.46
N ASN A 2 15.57 27.35 -31.29
CA ASN A 2 16.74 27.98 -30.66
C ASN A 2 17.51 26.89 -29.90
N ALA A 3 18.83 26.83 -30.07
CA ALA A 3 19.70 25.79 -29.49
C ALA A 3 19.63 25.69 -27.95
N HIS A 4 19.10 26.72 -27.28
CA HIS A 4 18.93 26.77 -25.83
C HIS A 4 17.79 25.91 -25.28
N GLU A 5 16.80 25.51 -26.09
CA GLU A 5 15.64 24.71 -25.63
C GLU A 5 15.93 23.20 -25.56
N SER A 6 17.08 22.76 -26.07
CA SER A 6 17.46 21.33 -26.21
C SER A 6 18.54 20.88 -25.22
N THR A 7 18.98 21.76 -24.32
CA THR A 7 20.07 21.46 -23.38
C THR A 7 19.48 21.00 -22.04
N PRO A 8 19.83 19.81 -21.53
CA PRO A 8 19.43 19.38 -20.19
C PRO A 8 19.88 20.42 -19.15
N THR A 9 19.01 20.76 -18.21
CA THR A 9 19.44 21.54 -17.06
C THR A 9 20.29 20.63 -16.18
N LEU A 10 21.48 21.08 -15.77
CA LEU A 10 22.37 20.36 -14.85
C LEU A 10 21.77 20.34 -13.44
N ARG A 11 20.62 19.69 -13.27
CA ARG A 11 19.98 19.46 -11.97
C ARG A 11 20.26 18.02 -11.53
N GLU A 12 20.48 17.84 -10.24
CA GLU A 12 20.87 16.54 -9.65
C GLU A 12 19.73 15.91 -8.83
N ASP A 13 18.51 16.45 -8.90
CA ASP A 13 17.33 16.00 -8.17
C ASP A 13 16.26 15.39 -9.09
N LEU A 14 15.40 14.53 -8.54
CA LEU A 14 14.37 13.83 -9.32
C LEU A 14 13.43 14.79 -10.06
N ALA A 15 13.02 15.88 -9.40
CA ALA A 15 12.15 16.90 -9.98
C ALA A 15 12.79 17.58 -11.20
N GLY A 16 14.10 17.85 -11.16
CA GLY A 16 14.85 18.39 -12.29
C GLY A 16 14.85 17.44 -13.49
N PHE A 17 15.17 16.16 -13.27
CA PHE A 17 15.19 15.16 -14.34
C PHE A 17 13.81 14.95 -14.97
N VAL A 18 12.75 14.87 -14.17
CA VAL A 18 11.38 14.73 -14.66
C VAL A 18 10.96 15.96 -15.47
N GLY A 19 11.23 17.16 -14.96
CA GLY A 19 10.91 18.40 -15.66
C GLY A 19 11.61 18.54 -17.01
N ASP A 20 12.86 18.06 -17.13
CA ASP A 20 13.57 18.04 -18.42
C ASP A 20 12.95 17.05 -19.41
N ILE A 21 12.55 15.87 -18.95
CA ILE A 21 11.85 14.88 -19.79
C ILE A 21 10.52 15.46 -20.29
N GLU A 22 9.68 16.01 -19.42
CA GLU A 22 8.38 16.58 -19.77
C GLU A 22 8.51 17.74 -20.78
N ARG A 23 9.51 18.60 -20.57
CA ARG A 23 9.83 19.70 -21.48
C ARG A 23 10.20 19.18 -22.87
N LEU A 24 11.08 18.19 -22.95
CA LEU A 24 11.50 17.58 -24.22
C LEU A 24 10.34 16.82 -24.89
N GLU A 25 9.51 16.13 -24.13
CA GLU A 25 8.31 15.46 -24.65
C GLU A 25 7.31 16.48 -25.24
N THR A 26 7.18 17.66 -24.64
CA THR A 26 6.39 18.77 -25.19
C THR A 26 6.94 19.26 -26.53
N VAL A 27 8.27 19.37 -26.67
CA VAL A 27 8.91 19.73 -27.94
C VAL A 27 8.67 18.66 -28.99
N VAL A 28 8.89 17.39 -28.66
CA VAL A 28 8.68 16.25 -29.58
C VAL A 28 7.22 16.16 -30.04
N ALA A 29 6.26 16.54 -29.20
CA ALA A 29 4.85 16.57 -29.59
C ALA A 29 4.55 17.52 -30.77
N THR A 30 5.38 18.55 -30.96
CA THR A 30 5.23 19.52 -32.07
C THR A 30 5.84 19.04 -33.39
N TRP A 31 6.62 17.95 -33.38
CA TRP A 31 7.33 17.44 -34.55
C TRP A 31 6.41 16.69 -35.51
N ASP A 32 6.85 16.45 -36.74
CA ASP A 32 6.08 15.63 -37.69
C ASP A 32 6.07 14.14 -37.32
N GLU A 33 5.21 13.35 -37.98
CA GLU A 33 5.03 11.91 -37.69
C GLU A 33 6.33 11.11 -37.88
N THR A 34 7.13 11.45 -38.89
CA THR A 34 8.37 10.72 -39.18
C THR A 34 9.40 11.00 -38.09
N GLN A 35 9.55 12.28 -37.71
CA GLN A 35 10.46 12.72 -36.64
C GLN A 35 10.06 12.12 -35.28
N ARG A 36 8.77 12.15 -34.93
CA ARG A 36 8.25 11.50 -33.72
C ARG A 36 8.49 10.00 -33.72
N GLY A 37 8.28 9.36 -34.87
CA GLY A 37 8.53 7.93 -35.05
C GLY A 37 9.99 7.55 -34.77
N VAL A 38 10.95 8.33 -35.31
CA VAL A 38 12.38 8.09 -35.10
C VAL A 38 12.78 8.26 -33.63
N VAL A 39 12.37 9.34 -32.97
CA VAL A 39 12.73 9.56 -31.55
C VAL A 39 12.05 8.57 -30.63
N SER A 40 10.80 8.20 -30.91
CA SER A 40 10.10 7.17 -30.14
C SER A 40 10.80 5.82 -30.26
N ALA A 41 11.18 5.41 -31.48
CA ALA A 41 11.93 4.18 -31.70
C ALA A 41 13.29 4.20 -31.00
N TYR A 42 14.01 5.33 -31.05
CA TYR A 42 15.28 5.51 -30.35
C TYR A 42 15.12 5.41 -28.82
N LYS A 43 14.13 6.11 -28.24
CA LYS A 43 13.80 6.06 -26.80
C LYS A 43 13.49 4.63 -26.37
N ILE A 44 12.62 3.93 -27.10
CA ILE A 44 12.26 2.53 -26.81
C ILE A 44 13.49 1.63 -26.87
N ALA A 45 14.37 1.80 -27.86
CA ALA A 45 15.57 0.99 -27.99
C ALA A 45 16.53 1.17 -26.80
N ILE A 46 16.76 2.42 -26.37
CA ILE A 46 17.58 2.72 -25.19
C ILE A 46 16.93 2.18 -23.91
N GLU A 47 15.61 2.35 -23.75
CA GLU A 47 14.89 1.86 -22.59
C GLU A 47 14.91 0.34 -22.50
N ALA A 48 14.78 -0.36 -23.62
CA ALA A 48 14.86 -1.82 -23.67
C ALA A 48 16.27 -2.32 -23.28
N LEU A 49 17.32 -1.67 -23.79
CA LEU A 49 18.71 -1.99 -23.44
C LEU A 49 18.97 -1.80 -21.95
N ASN A 50 18.59 -0.65 -21.39
CA ASN A 50 18.76 -0.33 -19.97
C ASN A 50 17.98 -1.31 -19.09
N ALA A 51 16.72 -1.59 -19.44
CA ALA A 51 15.90 -2.52 -18.68
C ALA A 51 16.54 -3.91 -18.64
N GLU A 52 17.07 -4.41 -19.76
CA GLU A 52 17.75 -5.71 -19.79
C GLU A 52 19.05 -5.72 -18.98
N ALA A 53 19.85 -4.65 -19.06
CA ALA A 53 21.06 -4.50 -18.24
C ALA A 53 20.72 -4.53 -16.75
N PHE A 54 19.73 -3.74 -16.31
CA PHE A 54 19.28 -3.73 -14.93
C PHE A 54 18.70 -5.08 -14.48
N ARG A 55 17.92 -5.79 -15.32
CA ARG A 55 17.43 -7.14 -15.00
C ARG A 55 18.58 -8.11 -14.72
N ARG A 56 19.61 -8.10 -15.55
CA ARG A 56 20.80 -8.96 -15.37
C ARG A 56 21.58 -8.60 -14.13
N LEU A 57 21.78 -7.30 -13.89
CA LEU A 57 22.45 -6.80 -12.69
C LEU A 57 21.71 -7.22 -11.42
N ILE A 58 20.41 -6.95 -11.34
CA ILE A 58 19.56 -7.34 -10.21
C ILE A 58 19.60 -8.86 -9.99
N ARG A 59 19.56 -9.65 -11.06
CA ARG A 59 19.65 -11.12 -10.98
C ARG A 59 21.00 -11.57 -10.40
N ALA A 60 22.10 -10.95 -10.82
CA ALA A 60 23.43 -11.27 -10.30
C ALA A 60 23.55 -10.89 -8.81
N LEU A 61 23.09 -9.70 -8.44
CA LEU A 61 23.14 -9.20 -7.06
C LEU A 61 22.23 -10.01 -6.12
N LYS A 62 21.11 -10.55 -6.61
CA LYS A 62 20.23 -11.44 -5.82
C LYS A 62 20.89 -12.74 -5.36
N ALA A 63 22.00 -13.15 -5.97
CA ALA A 63 22.73 -14.35 -5.58
C ALA A 63 23.52 -14.17 -4.26
N ASP A 64 23.75 -12.93 -3.84
CA ASP A 64 24.45 -12.60 -2.60
C ASP A 64 23.51 -11.85 -1.63
N PRO A 65 23.21 -12.41 -0.44
CA PRO A 65 22.36 -11.77 0.56
C PRO A 65 22.80 -10.36 0.98
N ALA A 66 24.11 -10.09 1.07
CA ALA A 66 24.62 -8.78 1.46
C ALA A 66 24.41 -7.74 0.35
N ALA A 67 24.67 -8.13 -0.90
CA ALA A 67 24.40 -7.31 -2.08
C ALA A 67 22.90 -7.04 -2.27
N LEU A 68 22.04 -8.03 -1.98
CA LEU A 68 20.60 -7.86 -2.00
C LEU A 68 20.12 -6.85 -0.95
N ALA A 69 20.67 -6.89 0.26
CA ALA A 69 20.34 -5.91 1.30
C ALA A 69 20.78 -4.49 0.90
N ALA A 70 21.99 -4.33 0.35
CA ALA A 70 22.47 -3.05 -0.15
C ALA A 70 21.62 -2.52 -1.32
N MET A 71 21.20 -3.40 -2.24
CA MET A 71 20.29 -3.03 -3.34
C MET A 71 18.93 -2.58 -2.83
N LYS A 72 18.36 -3.26 -1.82
CA LYS A 72 17.10 -2.83 -1.18
C LYS A 72 17.24 -1.46 -0.53
N SER A 73 18.38 -1.20 0.11
CA SER A 73 18.70 0.14 0.65
C SER A 73 18.84 1.17 -0.46
N ALA A 74 19.53 0.88 -1.57
CA ALA A 74 19.66 1.79 -2.69
C ALA A 74 18.30 2.08 -3.37
N ALA A 75 17.39 1.11 -3.42
CA ALA A 75 16.03 1.30 -3.93
C ALA A 75 15.16 2.22 -3.05
N SER A 76 15.67 2.69 -1.91
CA SER A 76 15.03 3.70 -1.08
C SER A 76 15.29 5.15 -1.52
N ASP A 77 16.29 5.34 -2.37
CA ASP A 77 16.55 6.61 -3.03
C ASP A 77 15.45 6.90 -4.06
N GLU A 78 14.95 8.14 -4.07
CA GLU A 78 13.81 8.56 -4.90
C GLU A 78 14.05 8.37 -6.40
N LEU A 79 15.28 8.62 -6.86
CA LEU A 79 15.66 8.55 -8.26
C LEU A 79 15.84 7.09 -8.67
N VAL A 80 16.52 6.31 -7.83
CA VAL A 80 16.69 4.87 -8.06
C VAL A 80 15.32 4.19 -8.14
N TYR A 81 14.41 4.50 -7.22
CA TYR A 81 13.05 3.95 -7.22
C TYR A 81 12.29 4.32 -8.51
N ALA A 82 12.29 5.60 -8.91
CA ALA A 82 11.61 6.06 -10.10
C ALA A 82 12.10 5.36 -11.37
N VAL A 83 13.41 5.17 -11.50
CA VAL A 83 14.04 4.47 -12.63
C VAL A 83 13.67 2.98 -12.64
N LEU A 84 13.78 2.30 -11.50
CA LEU A 84 13.47 0.87 -11.41
C LEU A 84 11.99 0.58 -11.71
N ARG A 85 11.07 1.46 -11.27
CA ARG A 85 9.65 1.36 -11.59
C ARG A 85 9.38 1.64 -13.07
N ARG A 86 10.00 2.66 -13.66
CA ARG A 86 9.86 2.98 -15.10
C ARG A 86 10.22 1.78 -15.99
N TYR A 87 11.24 1.03 -15.60
CA TYR A 87 11.67 -0.17 -16.34
C TYR A 87 10.90 -1.45 -15.97
N ASN A 88 9.82 -1.35 -15.17
CA ASN A 88 9.01 -2.47 -14.68
C ASN A 88 9.83 -3.53 -13.93
N LEU A 89 10.91 -3.10 -13.26
CA LEU A 89 11.78 -3.98 -12.44
C LEU A 89 11.24 -4.11 -11.02
N LEU A 90 10.48 -3.10 -10.59
CA LEU A 90 9.56 -3.15 -9.45
C LEU A 90 8.14 -3.26 -10.02
N ARG A 91 7.43 -4.35 -9.74
CA ARG A 91 6.05 -4.55 -10.20
C ARG A 91 5.07 -3.82 -9.28
N ALA A 92 3.89 -3.49 -9.84
CA ALA A 92 2.76 -3.06 -9.04
C ALA A 92 2.51 -4.06 -7.90
N ALA A 93 2.35 -3.48 -6.73
CA ALA A 93 1.79 -4.06 -5.53
C ALA A 93 0.73 -5.14 -5.85
N LEU A 94 0.82 -6.33 -5.26
CA LEU A 94 -0.26 -7.32 -5.39
C LEU A 94 -1.61 -6.73 -4.94
N ASN A 95 -1.59 -5.88 -3.92
CA ASN A 95 -2.78 -5.24 -3.39
C ASN A 95 -3.37 -4.21 -4.35
N GLU A 96 -2.53 -3.48 -5.10
CA GLU A 96 -2.99 -2.58 -6.17
C GLU A 96 -3.67 -3.37 -7.29
N ARG A 97 -3.11 -4.53 -7.65
CA ARG A 97 -3.72 -5.45 -8.63
C ARG A 97 -5.01 -6.08 -8.13
N VAL A 98 -5.07 -6.45 -6.85
CA VAL A 98 -6.27 -6.98 -6.19
C VAL A 98 -7.36 -5.90 -6.12
N GLU A 99 -7.04 -4.69 -5.69
CA GLU A 99 -8.00 -3.59 -5.61
C GLU A 99 -8.49 -3.19 -7.01
N GLN A 100 -7.61 -3.19 -8.02
CA GLN A 100 -8.01 -3.01 -9.42
C GLN A 100 -8.99 -4.08 -9.89
N ALA A 101 -8.77 -5.35 -9.52
CA ALA A 101 -9.69 -6.43 -9.82
C ALA A 101 -11.03 -6.25 -9.10
N LEU A 102 -11.02 -5.85 -7.83
CA LEU A 102 -12.24 -5.58 -7.06
C LEU A 102 -13.02 -4.39 -7.63
N GLU A 103 -12.36 -3.31 -8.01
CA GLU A 103 -12.99 -2.13 -8.61
C GLU A 103 -13.74 -2.49 -9.90
N SER A 104 -13.22 -3.44 -10.69
CA SER A 104 -13.87 -3.91 -11.92
C SER A 104 -15.22 -4.61 -11.68
N VAL A 105 -15.45 -5.20 -10.49
CA VAL A 105 -16.68 -5.93 -10.14
C VAL A 105 -17.66 -5.12 -9.30
N ARG A 106 -17.22 -4.02 -8.66
CA ARG A 106 -18.08 -3.14 -7.86
C ARG A 106 -19.33 -2.64 -8.60
N PRO A 107 -19.29 -2.23 -9.89
CA PRO A 107 -20.49 -1.76 -10.59
C PRO A 107 -21.61 -2.82 -10.65
N MET A 108 -21.24 -4.07 -10.91
CA MET A 108 -22.17 -5.20 -10.94
C MET A 108 -22.71 -5.55 -9.54
N LEU A 109 -21.87 -5.50 -8.51
CA LEU A 109 -22.33 -5.72 -7.13
C LEU A 109 -23.32 -4.64 -6.69
N LYS A 110 -23.03 -3.38 -7.02
CA LYS A 110 -23.87 -2.23 -6.69
C LYS A 110 -25.24 -2.29 -7.38
N SER A 111 -25.31 -2.76 -8.63
CA SER A 111 -26.60 -2.93 -9.32
C SER A 111 -27.52 -3.98 -8.67
N HIS A 112 -26.96 -4.86 -7.83
CA HIS A 112 -27.71 -5.84 -7.04
C HIS A 112 -27.79 -5.48 -5.54
N GLY A 113 -27.49 -4.23 -5.18
CA GLY A 113 -27.64 -3.74 -3.81
C GLY A 113 -26.54 -4.20 -2.85
N GLY A 114 -25.35 -4.54 -3.35
CA GLY A 114 -24.20 -4.85 -2.50
C GLY A 114 -22.90 -4.22 -2.97
N ASP A 115 -21.81 -4.56 -2.28
CA ASP A 115 -20.45 -4.08 -2.58
C ASP A 115 -19.43 -5.10 -2.04
N VAL A 116 -18.15 -4.92 -2.36
CA VAL A 116 -17.05 -5.72 -1.83
C VAL A 116 -15.96 -4.80 -1.29
N GLU A 117 -15.41 -5.11 -0.13
CA GLU A 117 -14.31 -4.37 0.48
C GLU A 117 -13.13 -5.31 0.67
N LEU A 118 -11.93 -4.88 0.28
CA LEU A 118 -10.71 -5.61 0.59
C LEU A 118 -10.44 -5.53 2.09
N VAL A 119 -10.14 -6.66 2.72
CA VAL A 119 -9.82 -6.75 4.14
C VAL A 119 -8.36 -7.08 4.36
N SER A 120 -7.82 -8.04 3.61
CA SER A 120 -6.39 -8.33 3.61
C SER A 120 -5.97 -9.09 2.36
N VAL A 121 -4.70 -9.00 2.00
CA VAL A 121 -4.09 -9.79 0.93
C VAL A 121 -2.97 -10.64 1.51
N ARG A 122 -3.12 -11.96 1.44
CA ARG A 122 -2.16 -12.93 1.98
C ARG A 122 -2.06 -14.13 1.03
N PRO A 123 -1.18 -14.07 0.02
CA PRO A 123 -1.03 -15.14 -0.96
C PRO A 123 -0.92 -16.53 -0.30
N PRO A 124 -1.62 -17.54 -0.84
CA PRO A 124 -2.36 -17.51 -2.10
C PRO A 124 -3.81 -17.01 -1.96
N ALA A 125 -4.19 -16.40 -0.83
CA ALA A 125 -5.55 -15.97 -0.53
C ALA A 125 -5.71 -14.44 -0.43
N VAL A 126 -6.93 -13.96 -0.65
CA VAL A 126 -7.36 -12.61 -0.25
C VAL A 126 -8.60 -12.68 0.63
N GLU A 127 -8.68 -11.82 1.62
CA GLU A 127 -9.88 -11.66 2.44
C GLU A 127 -10.67 -10.46 1.95
N VAL A 128 -11.96 -10.69 1.72
CA VAL A 128 -12.90 -9.67 1.28
C VAL A 128 -14.13 -9.67 2.18
N ARG A 129 -14.74 -8.51 2.33
CA ARG A 129 -16.01 -8.33 3.02
C ARG A 129 -17.06 -7.90 2.01
N PHE A 130 -18.10 -8.71 1.87
CA PHE A 130 -19.27 -8.29 1.10
C PHE A 130 -20.14 -7.36 1.96
N LYS A 131 -20.67 -6.31 1.35
CA LYS A 131 -21.58 -5.34 1.97
C LYS A 131 -22.98 -5.43 1.33
N GLY A 132 -24.00 -4.99 2.05
CA GLY A 132 -25.38 -4.88 1.55
C GLY A 132 -26.07 -6.24 1.35
N ALA A 133 -26.87 -6.38 0.30
CA ALA A 133 -27.62 -7.60 0.00
C ALA A 133 -26.73 -8.83 -0.26
N CYS A 134 -25.42 -8.63 -0.43
CA CYS A 134 -24.42 -9.68 -0.57
C CYS A 134 -24.00 -10.33 0.76
N ASP A 135 -24.30 -9.71 1.92
CA ASP A 135 -24.00 -10.27 3.24
C ASP A 135 -25.21 -11.05 3.78
N GLY A 136 -25.17 -12.39 3.70
CA GLY A 136 -26.17 -13.26 4.33
C GLY A 136 -27.29 -13.83 3.45
N CYS A 137 -27.32 -13.57 2.14
CA CYS A 137 -28.27 -14.21 1.20
C CYS A 137 -27.68 -15.51 0.60
N PRO A 138 -28.23 -16.71 0.89
CA PRO A 138 -27.69 -17.99 0.41
C PRO A 138 -27.68 -18.13 -1.12
N ALA A 139 -28.63 -17.49 -1.81
CA ALA A 139 -28.80 -17.61 -3.26
C ALA A 139 -27.84 -16.71 -4.05
N SER A 140 -27.42 -15.57 -3.50
CA SER A 140 -26.57 -14.59 -4.19
C SER A 140 -25.09 -14.67 -3.78
N ALA A 141 -24.79 -15.21 -2.60
CA ALA A 141 -23.43 -15.35 -2.09
C ALA A 141 -22.52 -16.17 -3.03
N LEU A 142 -23.04 -17.24 -3.64
CA LEU A 142 -22.26 -18.10 -4.52
C LEU A 142 -21.86 -17.41 -5.84
N THR A 143 -22.79 -16.66 -6.45
CA THR A 143 -22.57 -15.96 -7.73
C THR A 143 -21.64 -14.76 -7.56
N PHE A 144 -21.80 -13.98 -6.49
CA PHE A 144 -20.92 -12.85 -6.21
C PHE A 144 -19.51 -13.29 -5.83
N HIS A 145 -19.39 -14.31 -4.98
CA HIS A 145 -18.10 -14.89 -4.64
C HIS A 145 -17.37 -15.42 -5.88
N ALA A 146 -18.06 -16.10 -6.79
CA ALA A 146 -17.49 -16.58 -8.04
C ALA A 146 -17.05 -15.42 -8.97
N GLY A 147 -17.85 -14.35 -9.07
CA GLY A 147 -17.51 -13.16 -9.86
C GLY A 147 -16.27 -12.43 -9.34
N VAL A 148 -16.20 -12.21 -8.03
CA VAL A 148 -15.03 -11.61 -7.36
C VAL A 148 -13.79 -12.49 -7.53
N LYS A 149 -13.92 -13.81 -7.31
CA LYS A 149 -12.82 -14.76 -7.49
C LYS A 149 -12.28 -14.76 -8.91
N LYS A 150 -13.15 -14.75 -9.92
CA LYS A 150 -12.74 -14.70 -11.33
C LYS A 150 -11.98 -13.42 -11.67
N ALA A 151 -12.51 -12.26 -11.28
CA ALA A 151 -11.85 -10.98 -11.53
C ALA A 151 -10.46 -10.91 -10.89
N LEU A 152 -10.32 -11.43 -9.66
CA LEU A 152 -9.04 -11.52 -8.98
C LEU A 152 -8.06 -12.44 -9.70
N GLN A 153 -8.50 -13.60 -10.18
CA GLN A 153 -7.64 -14.53 -10.91
C GLN A 153 -7.17 -13.99 -12.26
N ASP A 154 -8.00 -13.19 -12.95
CA ASP A 154 -7.66 -12.59 -14.24
C ASP A 154 -6.52 -11.54 -14.11
N VAL A 155 -6.44 -10.82 -12.98
CA VAL A 155 -5.44 -9.77 -12.73
C VAL A 155 -4.28 -10.26 -11.84
N CYS A 156 -4.56 -11.22 -10.95
CA CYS A 156 -3.64 -11.80 -9.97
C CYS A 156 -3.68 -13.34 -10.04
N PRO A 157 -2.99 -13.97 -11.03
CA PRO A 157 -2.96 -15.43 -11.15
C PRO A 157 -2.39 -16.15 -9.92
N GLU A 158 -1.62 -15.46 -9.09
CA GLU A 158 -1.09 -15.98 -7.81
C GLU A 158 -2.12 -16.05 -6.66
N ILE A 159 -3.30 -15.44 -6.82
CA ILE A 159 -4.40 -15.53 -5.86
C ILE A 159 -5.34 -16.67 -6.27
N THR A 160 -5.29 -17.78 -5.55
CA THR A 160 -6.15 -18.95 -5.81
C THR A 160 -7.42 -18.94 -4.97
N ASP A 161 -7.41 -18.21 -3.85
CA ASP A 161 -8.45 -18.27 -2.84
C ASP A 161 -8.98 -16.90 -2.45
N VAL A 162 -10.31 -16.83 -2.25
CA VAL A 162 -11.02 -15.65 -1.75
C VAL A 162 -11.74 -16.08 -0.50
N ILE A 163 -11.51 -15.39 0.61
CA ILE A 163 -12.08 -15.69 1.92
C ILE A 163 -13.06 -14.57 2.26
N GLN A 164 -14.32 -14.91 2.50
CA GLN A 164 -15.30 -13.95 2.97
C GLN A 164 -15.24 -13.84 4.50
N VAL A 165 -15.01 -12.63 5.01
CA VAL A 165 -15.14 -12.35 6.45
C VAL A 165 -16.54 -11.79 6.76
N LYS A 166 -17.19 -12.27 7.82
CA LYS A 166 -18.50 -11.77 8.30
C LYS A 166 -18.30 -10.64 9.32
N GLY A 167 -19.25 -9.70 9.40
CA GLY A 167 -19.20 -8.57 10.34
C GLY A 167 -19.22 -9.00 11.81
N LEU A 168 -18.45 -8.30 12.66
CA LEU A 168 -18.44 -8.52 14.12
C LEU A 168 -19.80 -8.13 14.72
N ALA A 169 -20.37 -9.04 15.51
CA ALA A 169 -21.58 -8.81 16.29
C ALA A 169 -21.33 -7.88 17.48
N ALA A 170 -22.34 -7.07 17.80
CA ALA A 170 -22.35 -6.09 18.88
C ALA A 170 -22.42 -6.71 20.29
N ALA A 171 -21.64 -6.08 21.19
CA ALA A 171 -21.81 -5.85 22.64
C ALA A 171 -22.11 -7.01 23.63
N SER A 172 -21.29 -7.06 24.69
CA SER A 172 -21.74 -7.36 26.06
C SER A 172 -21.01 -6.48 27.10
N GLU A 173 -21.72 -6.08 28.15
CA GLU A 173 -21.22 -5.20 29.22
C GLU A 173 -20.09 -5.85 30.03
N GLY A 174 -19.04 -5.08 30.28
CA GLY A 174 -17.79 -5.52 30.91
C GLY A 174 -16.84 -6.26 29.97
N GLY A 175 -17.28 -6.58 28.76
CA GLY A 175 -16.52 -7.26 27.73
C GLY A 175 -15.60 -6.34 26.93
N VAL A 176 -14.57 -6.94 26.33
CA VAL A 176 -13.70 -6.26 25.38
C VAL A 176 -14.53 -5.89 24.14
N ARG A 177 -14.66 -4.59 23.85
CA ARG A 177 -15.45 -4.06 22.72
C ARG A 177 -14.83 -4.40 21.36
N PHE A 178 -13.51 -4.44 21.31
CA PHE A 178 -12.75 -4.71 20.09
C PHE A 178 -11.38 -5.23 20.47
N ILE A 179 -10.90 -6.26 19.77
CA ILE A 179 -9.51 -6.69 19.77
C ILE A 179 -9.05 -6.67 18.32
N SER A 180 -7.95 -5.96 18.05
CA SER A 180 -7.34 -5.94 16.73
C SER A 180 -6.95 -7.37 16.29
N PRO A 181 -7.38 -7.85 15.11
CA PRO A 181 -7.06 -9.20 14.63
C PRO A 181 -5.58 -9.37 14.28
N PHE A 182 -4.85 -8.26 14.14
CA PHE A 182 -3.50 -8.22 13.57
C PHE A 182 -2.38 -8.65 14.54
N ALA A 183 -2.71 -9.07 15.77
CA ALA A 183 -1.74 -9.57 16.74
C ALA A 183 -2.35 -10.48 17.82
N LEU A 184 -3.36 -11.29 17.49
CA LEU A 184 -4.06 -12.18 18.45
C LEU A 184 -3.10 -13.15 19.17
N ASN A 185 -2.04 -13.61 18.49
CA ASN A 185 -1.09 -14.62 18.99
C ASN A 185 0.19 -14.04 19.64
N ALA A 186 0.26 -12.73 19.89
CA ALA A 186 1.41 -12.11 20.50
C ALA A 186 1.49 -12.34 22.02
N GLU A 187 2.65 -12.72 22.54
CA GLU A 187 2.96 -12.68 23.98
C GLU A 187 3.36 -11.24 24.39
N GLY A 188 3.01 -10.81 25.61
CA GLY A 188 3.34 -9.48 26.10
C GLY A 188 2.31 -8.90 27.07
N GLN A 189 2.70 -7.85 27.79
CA GLN A 189 1.84 -7.16 28.75
C GLN A 189 0.96 -6.11 28.05
N TRP A 190 -0.31 -6.02 28.47
CA TRP A 190 -1.21 -4.93 28.08
C TRP A 190 -0.83 -3.65 28.83
N ILE A 191 -0.53 -2.59 28.09
CA ILE A 191 -0.14 -1.28 28.61
C ILE A 191 -1.26 -0.28 28.30
N PRO A 192 -1.73 0.52 29.28
CA PRO A 192 -2.69 1.58 29.03
C PRO A 192 -2.15 2.63 28.05
N ALA A 193 -2.91 2.93 26.99
CA ALA A 193 -2.56 3.95 25.99
C ALA A 193 -3.36 5.25 26.17
N GLY A 194 -4.55 5.18 26.77
CA GLY A 194 -5.40 6.34 27.03
C GLY A 194 -6.88 5.99 27.16
N ALA A 195 -7.71 7.02 27.22
CA ALA A 195 -9.16 6.90 27.08
C ALA A 195 -9.56 6.97 25.60
N TRP A 196 -10.72 6.42 25.26
CA TRP A 196 -11.32 6.44 23.91
C TRP A 196 -11.39 7.87 23.33
N ALA A 197 -11.68 8.85 24.18
CA ALA A 197 -11.78 10.26 23.77
C ALA A 197 -10.44 10.87 23.32
N ASP A 198 -9.31 10.26 23.69
CA ASP A 198 -7.98 10.72 23.30
C ASP A 198 -7.63 10.38 21.84
N PHE A 199 -8.48 9.58 21.16
CA PHE A 199 -8.30 9.11 19.79
C PHE A 199 -9.49 9.54 18.91
N PRO A 200 -9.54 10.81 18.48
CA PRO A 200 -10.54 11.28 17.53
C PRO A 200 -10.40 10.59 16.17
N GLU A 201 -11.53 10.46 15.46
CA GLU A 201 -11.59 9.77 14.17
C GLU A 201 -10.77 10.49 13.08
N GLY A 202 -10.08 9.71 12.25
CA GLY A 202 -9.30 10.23 11.12
C GLY A 202 -7.98 10.93 11.48
N LEU A 203 -7.61 10.96 12.76
CA LEU A 203 -6.34 11.52 13.24
C LEU A 203 -5.37 10.44 13.71
N VAL A 204 -4.07 10.75 13.61
CA VAL A 204 -2.98 9.89 14.07
C VAL A 204 -2.43 10.44 15.38
N ARG A 205 -2.28 9.56 16.37
CA ARG A 205 -1.80 9.89 17.71
C ARG A 205 -0.50 9.13 17.97
N ALA A 206 0.63 9.83 17.98
CA ALA A 206 1.93 9.26 18.34
C ALA A 206 2.14 9.25 19.85
N MET A 207 2.80 8.20 20.36
CA MET A 207 3.24 8.10 21.76
C MET A 207 4.34 7.05 21.92
N GLU A 208 4.92 6.99 23.12
CA GLU A 208 5.87 5.94 23.51
C GLU A 208 5.24 5.04 24.58
N LEU A 209 5.20 3.72 24.32
CA LEU A 209 4.70 2.72 25.25
C LEU A 209 5.67 1.54 25.31
N GLY A 210 6.06 1.11 26.52
CA GLY A 210 6.98 -0.02 26.68
C GLY A 210 8.32 0.16 25.97
N GLY A 211 8.80 1.40 25.81
CA GLY A 211 10.04 1.73 25.09
C GLY A 211 9.95 1.69 23.57
N ARG A 212 8.75 1.52 23.00
CA ARG A 212 8.49 1.54 21.55
C ARG A 212 7.71 2.79 21.18
N LYS A 213 8.10 3.41 20.06
CA LYS A 213 7.40 4.58 19.51
C LYS A 213 6.30 4.07 18.62
N ILE A 214 5.05 4.41 18.92
CA ILE A 214 3.89 3.88 18.23
C ILE A 214 3.01 5.00 17.69
N ILE A 215 2.17 4.66 16.71
CA ILE A 215 1.04 5.47 16.25
C ILE A 215 -0.26 4.71 16.48
N LEU A 216 -1.30 5.43 16.88
CA LEU A 216 -2.67 4.93 16.92
C LEU A 216 -3.57 5.77 16.01
N SER A 217 -4.53 5.11 15.35
CA SER A 217 -5.54 5.78 14.53
C SER A 217 -6.92 5.15 14.77
N ARG A 218 -7.95 5.97 14.80
CA ARG A 218 -9.34 5.53 14.97
C ARG A 218 -10.08 5.55 13.63
N SER A 219 -10.78 4.45 13.35
CA SER A 219 -11.74 4.31 12.26
C SER A 219 -13.04 3.71 12.81
N GLY A 220 -14.13 4.48 12.83
CA GLY A 220 -15.40 4.08 13.42
C GLY A 220 -15.28 3.65 14.90
N GLU A 221 -15.61 2.39 15.19
CA GLU A 221 -15.56 1.78 16.53
C GLU A 221 -14.24 1.05 16.83
N SER A 222 -13.27 1.12 15.91
CA SER A 222 -11.99 0.42 16.00
C SER A 222 -10.81 1.39 16.15
N ILE A 223 -9.76 0.93 16.83
CA ILE A 223 -8.46 1.60 16.88
C ILE A 223 -7.39 0.63 16.40
N SER A 224 -6.57 1.08 15.47
CA SER A 224 -5.36 0.40 15.03
C SER A 224 -4.14 0.96 15.75
N CYS A 225 -3.07 0.17 15.83
CA CYS A 225 -1.80 0.59 16.40
C CYS A 225 -0.66 -0.03 15.62
N PHE A 226 0.34 0.79 15.29
CA PHE A 226 1.54 0.37 14.60
C PHE A 226 2.78 1.01 15.22
N GLU A 227 3.96 0.47 14.91
CA GLU A 227 5.20 1.21 15.12
C GLU A 227 5.15 2.56 14.40
N ASN A 228 5.66 3.60 15.05
CA ASN A 228 5.91 4.90 14.44
C ASN A 228 7.20 4.85 13.62
N ALA A 229 7.23 3.93 12.66
CA ALA A 229 8.37 3.63 11.83
C ALA A 229 7.84 3.22 10.45
N CYS A 230 8.16 4.05 9.45
CA CYS A 230 7.83 3.78 8.06
C CYS A 230 8.44 2.42 7.70
N ALA A 231 7.61 1.46 7.29
CA ALA A 231 8.10 0.11 6.98
C ALA A 231 9.15 0.10 5.84
N HIS A 232 9.26 1.21 5.09
CA HIS A 232 10.33 1.46 4.13
C HIS A 232 11.73 1.55 4.78
N LEU A 233 11.97 2.53 5.66
CA LEU A 233 13.29 2.87 6.20
C LEU A 233 13.31 3.14 7.72
N GLY A 234 12.22 2.88 8.41
CA GLY A 234 12.09 3.05 9.86
C GLY A 234 11.96 4.51 10.34
N LEU A 235 11.85 5.49 9.43
CA LEU A 235 11.67 6.89 9.81
C LEU A 235 10.27 7.16 10.41
N PRO A 236 10.11 8.10 11.35
CA PRO A 236 8.82 8.38 11.98
C PRO A 236 7.74 8.78 10.97
N ILE A 237 6.56 8.18 11.04
CA ILE A 237 5.47 8.44 10.07
C ILE A 237 4.39 9.38 10.60
N HIS A 238 4.36 9.62 11.91
CA HIS A 238 3.30 10.39 12.58
C HIS A 238 3.07 11.82 12.07
N ASP A 239 4.07 12.47 11.46
CA ASP A 239 3.93 13.80 10.83
C ASP A 239 3.43 13.74 9.38
N GLY A 240 3.05 12.54 8.91
CA GLY A 240 2.51 12.33 7.57
C GLY A 240 1.10 12.88 7.39
N GLU A 241 0.79 13.32 6.17
CA GLU A 241 -0.56 13.77 5.82
C GLU A 241 -1.55 12.59 5.81
N VAL A 242 -2.72 12.77 6.41
CA VAL A 242 -3.78 11.75 6.46
C VAL A 242 -4.97 12.18 5.61
N GLN A 243 -5.31 11.37 4.61
CA GLN A 243 -6.51 11.57 3.78
C GLN A 243 -7.23 10.24 3.57
N GLY A 244 -8.54 10.21 3.88
CA GLY A 244 -9.38 9.01 3.65
C GLY A 244 -8.91 7.76 4.38
N GLY A 245 -8.29 7.90 5.56
CA GLY A 245 -7.73 6.77 6.32
C GLY A 245 -6.34 6.32 5.87
N ILE A 246 -5.72 7.02 4.91
CA ILE A 246 -4.38 6.72 4.41
C ILE A 246 -3.40 7.76 4.93
N ILE A 247 -2.33 7.33 5.59
CA ILE A 247 -1.21 8.19 5.97
C ILE A 247 -0.13 8.15 4.89
N THR A 248 0.37 9.32 4.50
CA THR A 248 1.50 9.45 3.56
C THR A 248 2.75 9.82 4.34
N CYS A 249 3.74 8.92 4.37
CA CYS A 249 5.04 9.16 5.00
C CYS A 249 5.66 10.46 4.44
N PRO A 250 6.05 11.41 5.31
CA PRO A 250 6.47 12.75 4.87
C PRO A 250 7.85 12.76 4.20
N TYR A 251 8.59 11.66 4.27
CA TYR A 251 9.95 11.56 3.73
C TYR A 251 9.97 11.07 2.27
N HIS A 252 9.27 9.96 1.99
CA HIS A 252 9.38 9.27 0.69
C HIS A 252 8.01 8.96 0.06
N GLY A 253 6.93 9.53 0.60
CA GLY A 253 5.58 9.39 0.03
C GLY A 253 4.99 7.98 0.13
N PHE A 254 5.52 7.11 1.01
CA PHE A 254 4.95 5.79 1.24
C PHE A 254 3.59 5.94 1.91
N ARG A 255 2.57 5.38 1.27
CA ARG A 255 1.17 5.50 1.70
C ARG A 255 0.79 4.23 2.44
N TYR A 256 0.22 4.39 3.62
CA TYR A 256 -0.22 3.28 4.46
C TYR A 256 -1.70 3.43 4.80
N ASP A 257 -2.48 2.37 4.61
CA ASP A 257 -3.83 2.27 5.14
C ASP A 257 -3.76 2.15 6.67
N LEU A 258 -4.35 3.13 7.37
CA LEU A 258 -4.31 3.18 8.83
C LEU A 258 -5.23 2.15 9.49
N ALA A 259 -6.14 1.48 8.77
CA ALA A 259 -6.99 0.45 9.37
C ALA A 259 -6.28 -0.90 9.47
N SER A 260 -5.50 -1.23 8.44
CA SER A 260 -4.83 -2.53 8.28
C SER A 260 -3.30 -2.47 8.49
N GLY A 261 -2.70 -1.29 8.36
CA GLY A 261 -1.24 -1.12 8.32
C GLY A 261 -0.65 -1.35 6.94
N GLU A 262 -1.52 -1.51 5.93
CA GLU A 262 -1.13 -1.93 4.61
C GLU A 262 -0.39 -0.83 3.85
N CYS A 263 0.82 -1.09 3.37
CA CYS A 263 1.53 -0.19 2.47
C CYS A 263 0.96 -0.26 1.05
N LEU A 264 0.29 0.81 0.67
CA LEU A 264 -0.31 1.01 -0.65
C LEU A 264 0.74 1.38 -1.71
N THR A 265 1.89 1.90 -1.30
CA THR A 265 3.01 2.20 -2.20
C THR A 265 3.85 0.95 -2.52
N ALA A 266 4.02 0.07 -1.54
CA ALA A 266 4.80 -1.17 -1.66
C ALA A 266 4.36 -2.22 -0.61
N PRO A 267 3.44 -3.14 -0.97
CA PRO A 267 2.87 -4.17 -0.09
C PRO A 267 3.82 -5.12 0.61
N GLU A 268 5.09 -5.16 0.21
CA GLU A 268 6.06 -6.03 0.87
C GLU A 268 6.59 -5.42 2.18
N VAL A 269 6.30 -4.14 2.43
CA VAL A 269 6.74 -3.42 3.62
C VAL A 269 5.55 -2.89 4.40
N GLN A 270 4.97 -3.75 5.23
CA GLN A 270 3.79 -3.43 6.04
C GLN A 270 4.17 -2.73 7.34
N LEU A 271 3.31 -1.82 7.82
CA LEU A 271 3.50 -1.27 9.15
C LEU A 271 3.47 -2.40 10.18
N GLN A 272 4.42 -2.37 11.10
CA GLN A 272 4.51 -3.36 12.17
C GLN A 272 3.36 -3.15 13.16
N PRO A 273 2.38 -4.06 13.27
CA PRO A 273 1.20 -3.84 14.10
C PRO A 273 1.47 -4.20 15.57
N HIS A 274 0.68 -3.58 16.45
CA HIS A 274 0.53 -4.00 17.84
C HIS A 274 -0.93 -4.33 18.14
N ALA A 275 -1.15 -5.26 19.07
CA ALA A 275 -2.52 -5.61 19.46
C ALA A 275 -3.13 -4.44 20.24
N VAL A 276 -4.34 -4.03 19.87
CA VAL A 276 -5.12 -3.04 20.60
C VAL A 276 -6.37 -3.70 21.13
N ARG A 277 -6.77 -3.36 22.36
CA ARG A 277 -8.09 -3.70 22.88
C ARG A 277 -8.77 -2.50 23.51
N ILE A 278 -10.09 -2.51 23.46
CA ILE A 278 -10.94 -1.48 24.06
C ILE A 278 -11.78 -2.13 25.16
N ILE A 279 -11.64 -1.66 26.41
CA ILE A 279 -12.40 -2.14 27.57
C ILE A 279 -13.19 -0.95 28.14
N GLY A 280 -14.50 -0.90 27.88
CA GLY A 280 -15.31 0.27 28.19
C GLY A 280 -14.82 1.50 27.44
N THR A 281 -14.23 2.46 28.16
CA THR A 281 -13.60 3.67 27.60
C THR A 281 -12.07 3.60 27.58
N ARG A 282 -11.45 2.52 28.07
CA ARG A 282 -9.99 2.40 28.14
C ARG A 282 -9.43 1.73 26.90
N VAL A 283 -8.37 2.32 26.34
CA VAL A 283 -7.59 1.75 25.23
C VAL A 283 -6.30 1.19 25.80
N GLU A 284 -6.01 -0.07 25.49
CA GLU A 284 -4.78 -0.74 25.88
C GLU A 284 -4.09 -1.33 24.67
N VAL A 285 -2.76 -1.28 24.68
CA VAL A 285 -1.90 -1.80 23.62
C VAL A 285 -1.01 -2.88 24.20
N ARG A 286 -0.87 -3.99 23.48
CA ARG A 286 0.12 -5.02 23.78
C ARG A 286 1.29 -4.85 22.83
N ILE A 287 2.43 -4.45 23.39
CA ILE A 287 3.68 -4.28 22.66
C ILE A 287 4.29 -5.66 22.43
N THR A 288 4.46 -6.03 21.16
CA THR A 288 5.22 -7.21 20.72
C THR A 288 6.70 -6.90 20.81
N ALA A 289 7.47 -7.81 21.43
CA ALA A 289 8.93 -7.75 21.46
C ALA A 289 9.51 -7.75 20.03
#